data_AF-A0A2K4WXD9-F1
#
_entry.id   AF-A0A2K4WXD9-F1
#
_cell.length_a   1.000
_cell.length_b   1.000
_cell.length_c   1.000
_cell.angle_alpha   90.00
_cell.angle_beta   90.00
_cell.angle_gamma   90.00
#
_symmetry.space_group_name_H-M   'P 1'
#
loop_
_entity.id
_entity.type
_entity.pdbx_description
1 polymer ?
#
loop_
_entity_poly.entity_id
_entity_poly.type
_entity_poly.pdbx_seq_one_letter_code
_entity_poly.pdbx_strand_id
1 'polypeptide(L)'
;MMKQMTFADAEYAGKRKQTRKQLFLIEMDQVVPWKGLIALIEPYYPKGEGGRPAYPLMAMLRVHLMQNWFGYSDPAMEEALYETTILRQFSGLSLERIPDETTILNFRRLLEKHELATGILGVINGYLGDRGLSLRQGTLVDATLIHAPSSTKNKDGKRDPEMHQTKKGNQYYFGANAHIGADDESGLVHSVVVTAANVADVTQVAKLLHGEENVVCADAGYTGVEKREEHAGRKVIWQIAARRSTYNKHGKRSILYKAIRKIEKAKAQVRAKVEHPFRVIKRQFGYEKVRFRGLAKNTAQMVTLFALSNLWMARRHLLASAGEVRV
;
A
#
# COMPACT_ATOMS: atom_id res chain seq x y z
N MET A 1 27.96 20.77 10.12
CA MET A 1 28.14 21.90 9.18
C MET A 1 26.76 22.32 8.68
N MET A 2 26.35 23.57 8.91
CA MET A 2 25.21 24.14 8.19
C MET A 2 25.54 24.11 6.71
N LYS A 3 24.71 23.41 5.92
CA LYS A 3 24.83 23.42 4.46
C LYS A 3 24.46 24.83 4.00
N GLN A 4 25.40 25.55 3.38
CA GLN A 4 25.17 26.91 2.91
C GLN A 4 23.99 26.91 1.93
N MET A 5 22.99 27.76 2.18
CA MET A 5 21.78 27.82 1.39
C MET A 5 22.13 28.38 -0.01
N THR A 6 21.78 27.64 -1.07
CA THR A 6 22.09 28.09 -2.43
C THR A 6 21.12 29.19 -2.86
N PHE A 7 21.49 29.98 -3.88
CA PHE A 7 20.57 30.98 -4.46
C PHE A 7 19.25 30.36 -4.94
N ALA A 8 19.30 29.14 -5.49
CA ALA A 8 18.11 28.40 -5.89
C ALA A 8 17.24 27.98 -4.69
N ASP A 9 17.86 27.62 -3.55
CA ASP A 9 17.12 27.34 -2.31
C ASP A 9 16.47 28.60 -1.74
N ALA A 10 17.16 29.75 -1.81
CA ALA A 10 16.66 31.04 -1.36
C ALA A 10 15.48 31.55 -2.20
N GLU A 11 15.57 31.46 -3.52
CA GLU A 11 14.48 31.79 -4.44
C GLU A 11 13.27 30.87 -4.19
N TYR A 12 13.52 29.58 -3.99
CA TYR A 12 12.46 28.62 -3.67
C TYR A 12 11.79 28.91 -2.32
N ALA A 13 12.56 29.33 -1.31
CA ALA A 13 12.03 29.73 -0.01
C ALA A 13 11.15 30.99 -0.10
N GLY A 14 11.46 31.91 -1.02
CA GLY A 14 10.70 33.14 -1.27
C GLY A 14 9.38 32.96 -2.02
N LYS A 15 9.00 31.73 -2.40
CA LYS A 15 7.80 31.49 -3.20
C LYS A 15 6.51 31.76 -2.41
N ARG A 16 5.55 32.41 -3.06
CA ARG A 16 4.26 32.79 -2.44
C ARG A 16 3.29 31.63 -2.19
N LYS A 17 3.41 30.53 -2.96
CA LYS A 17 2.48 29.40 -2.89
C LYS A 17 3.19 28.10 -2.54
N GLN A 18 2.75 27.49 -1.44
CA GLN A 18 3.09 26.11 -1.13
C GLN A 18 2.25 25.17 -1.99
N THR A 19 2.90 24.28 -2.75
CA THR A 19 2.18 23.36 -3.63
C THR A 19 1.63 22.19 -2.82
N ARG A 20 0.55 21.55 -3.31
CA ARG A 20 0.00 20.34 -2.67
C ARG A 20 1.03 19.22 -2.53
N LYS A 21 1.92 19.07 -3.52
CA LYS A 21 3.01 18.09 -3.50
C LYS A 21 4.03 18.40 -2.39
N GLN A 22 4.39 19.68 -2.21
CA GLN A 22 5.32 20.07 -1.14
C GLN A 22 4.69 19.90 0.24
N LEU A 23 3.44 20.34 0.43
CA LEU A 23 2.71 20.13 1.68
C LEU A 23 2.65 18.64 2.04
N PHE A 24 2.32 17.80 1.06
CA PHE A 24 2.32 16.35 1.25
C PHE A 24 3.68 15.82 1.70
N LEU A 25 4.78 16.23 1.07
CA LEU A 25 6.12 15.77 1.48
C LEU A 25 6.50 16.25 2.88
N ILE A 26 6.10 17.45 3.29
CA ILE A 26 6.31 17.96 4.66
C ILE A 26 5.49 17.15 5.67
N GLU A 27 4.22 16.87 5.38
CA GLU A 27 3.38 16.01 6.21
C GLU A 27 4.00 14.61 6.34
N MET A 28 4.41 14.02 5.22
CA MET A 28 5.00 12.67 5.21
C MET A 28 6.36 12.60 5.89
N ASP A 29 7.20 13.64 5.81
CA ASP A 29 8.47 13.67 6.53
C ASP A 29 8.28 13.59 8.05
N GLN A 30 7.18 14.14 8.57
CA GLN A 30 6.84 14.08 9.99
C GLN A 30 6.22 12.75 10.41
N VAL A 31 5.43 12.11 9.54
CA VAL A 31 4.65 10.93 9.93
C VAL A 31 5.33 9.59 9.61
N VAL A 32 6.31 9.56 8.71
CA VAL A 32 7.04 8.34 8.38
C VAL A 32 7.97 7.95 9.54
N PRO A 33 7.96 6.70 10.02
CA PRO A 33 8.85 6.23 11.07
C PRO A 33 10.27 5.97 10.56
N TRP A 34 10.98 7.03 10.15
CA TRP A 34 12.28 6.95 9.51
C TRP A 34 13.28 6.09 10.28
N LYS A 35 13.40 6.29 11.60
CA LYS A 35 14.33 5.53 12.44
C LYS A 35 14.09 4.02 12.35
N GLY A 36 12.83 3.59 12.42
CA GLY A 36 12.47 2.17 12.33
C GLY A 36 12.74 1.58 10.95
N LEU A 37 12.41 2.33 9.89
CA LEU A 37 12.66 1.87 8.51
C LEU A 37 14.15 1.81 8.17
N ILE A 38 14.94 2.75 8.68
CA ILE A 38 16.40 2.73 8.51
C ILE A 38 17.00 1.52 9.22
N ALA A 39 16.64 1.30 10.49
CA ALA A 39 17.13 0.16 11.27
C ALA A 39 16.79 -1.20 10.61
N LEU A 40 15.65 -1.29 9.92
CA LEU A 40 15.27 -2.48 9.16
C LEU A 40 16.18 -2.74 7.95
N ILE A 41 16.61 -1.68 7.24
CA ILE A 41 17.32 -1.81 5.95
C ILE A 41 18.84 -1.76 6.13
N GLU A 42 19.33 -1.03 7.13
CA GLU A 42 20.75 -0.79 7.41
C GLU A 42 21.62 -2.06 7.44
N PRO A 43 21.20 -3.21 8.00
CA PRO A 43 22.01 -4.43 8.01
C PRO A 43 22.40 -4.95 6.62
N TYR A 44 21.61 -4.62 5.60
CA TYR A 44 21.81 -5.07 4.21
C TYR A 44 22.45 -4.01 3.33
N TYR A 45 22.55 -2.77 3.81
CA TYR A 45 23.00 -1.64 3.02
C TYR A 45 24.53 -1.59 2.91
N PRO A 46 25.11 -1.34 1.72
CA PRO A 46 26.57 -1.34 1.54
C PRO A 46 27.26 -0.30 2.42
N LYS A 47 28.29 -0.73 3.15
CA LYS A 47 29.09 0.14 4.04
C LYS A 47 30.22 0.90 3.32
N GLY A 48 30.34 0.75 2.00
CA GLY A 48 31.25 1.55 1.18
C GLY A 48 32.70 1.06 1.14
N GLU A 49 32.94 -0.25 1.11
CA GLU A 49 34.29 -0.80 0.93
C GLU A 49 34.62 -0.89 -0.57
N GLY A 50 35.53 -0.02 -1.05
CA GLY A 50 36.15 -0.10 -2.37
C GLY A 50 35.34 0.47 -3.54
N GLY A 51 35.11 1.79 -3.57
CA GLY A 51 34.52 2.48 -4.72
C GLY A 51 34.02 3.90 -4.42
N ARG A 52 33.25 4.50 -5.35
CA ARG A 52 32.51 5.76 -5.08
C ARG A 52 31.61 5.53 -3.86
N PRO A 53 31.65 6.40 -2.84
CA PRO A 53 30.89 6.19 -1.60
C PRO A 53 29.42 5.92 -1.88
N ALA A 54 28.77 4.99 -1.19
CA ALA A 54 27.34 4.77 -1.36
C ALA A 54 26.54 6.07 -1.10
N TYR A 55 25.35 6.20 -1.69
CA TYR A 55 24.43 7.28 -1.29
C TYR A 55 23.97 7.03 0.15
N PRO A 56 23.69 8.08 0.94
CA PRO A 56 23.10 7.90 2.27
C PRO A 56 21.83 7.04 2.19
N LEU A 57 21.71 6.02 3.03
CA LEU A 57 20.54 5.11 3.06
C LEU A 57 19.24 5.90 3.19
N MET A 58 19.25 6.92 4.04
CA MET A 58 18.12 7.82 4.23
C MET A 58 17.68 8.53 2.93
N ALA A 59 18.62 8.94 2.08
CA ALA A 59 18.30 9.57 0.81
C ALA A 59 17.67 8.54 -0.15
N MET A 60 18.24 7.34 -0.26
CA MET A 60 17.72 6.28 -1.12
C MET A 60 16.34 5.79 -0.68
N LEU A 61 16.10 5.68 0.63
CA LEU A 61 14.78 5.35 1.17
C LEU A 61 13.76 6.43 0.80
N ARG A 62 14.09 7.72 0.95
CA ARG A 62 13.20 8.81 0.54
C ARG A 62 12.90 8.79 -0.95
N VAL A 63 13.90 8.51 -1.79
CA VAL A 63 13.71 8.31 -3.24
C VAL A 63 12.73 7.17 -3.50
N HIS A 64 12.91 6.01 -2.85
CA HIS A 64 12.01 4.87 -3.00
C HIS A 64 10.57 5.17 -2.57
N LEU A 65 10.37 5.91 -1.48
CA LEU A 65 9.02 6.30 -1.06
C LEU A 65 8.37 7.27 -2.06
N MET A 66 9.13 8.23 -2.61
CA MET A 66 8.64 9.13 -3.67
C MET A 66 8.26 8.38 -4.96
N GLN A 67 9.02 7.36 -5.36
CA GLN A 67 8.65 6.50 -6.50
C GLN A 67 7.27 5.85 -6.31
N ASN A 68 6.98 5.41 -5.09
CA ASN A 68 5.70 4.79 -4.76
C ASN A 68 4.56 5.83 -4.63
N TRP A 69 4.80 6.97 -3.97
CA TRP A 69 3.77 8.01 -3.80
C TRP A 69 3.38 8.74 -5.09
N PHE A 70 4.33 8.95 -5.99
CA PHE A 70 4.10 9.72 -7.22
C PHE A 70 4.13 8.86 -8.49
N GLY A 71 4.41 7.58 -8.34
CA GLY A 71 4.36 6.64 -9.43
C GLY A 71 5.50 6.73 -10.43
N TYR A 72 6.65 7.27 -10.05
CA TYR A 72 7.83 7.33 -10.92
C TYR A 72 8.43 5.93 -11.16
N SER A 73 8.93 5.71 -12.38
CA SER A 73 9.86 4.61 -12.69
C SER A 73 11.27 4.96 -12.20
N ASP A 74 12.22 4.03 -12.34
CA ASP A 74 13.62 4.31 -12.01
C ASP A 74 14.19 5.48 -12.85
N PRO A 75 14.07 5.50 -14.20
CA PRO A 75 14.51 6.65 -15.01
C PRO A 75 13.73 7.94 -14.73
N ALA A 76 12.40 7.86 -14.62
CA ALA A 76 11.59 9.05 -14.38
C ALA A 76 11.87 9.68 -13.00
N MET A 77 12.31 8.87 -12.01
CA MET A 77 12.70 9.38 -10.71
C MET A 77 14.04 10.10 -10.77
N GLU A 78 15.01 9.59 -11.54
CA GLU A 78 16.27 10.28 -11.83
C GLU A 78 16.00 11.64 -12.48
N GLU A 79 15.24 11.68 -13.58
CA GLU A 79 14.87 12.92 -14.28
C GLU A 79 14.14 13.89 -13.33
N ALA A 80 13.18 13.40 -12.55
CA ALA A 80 12.45 14.22 -11.59
C ALA A 80 13.35 14.79 -10.48
N LEU A 81 14.45 14.10 -10.10
CA LEU A 81 15.45 14.64 -9.18
C LEU A 81 16.29 15.74 -9.84
N TYR A 82 16.53 15.73 -11.15
CA TYR A 82 17.17 16.86 -11.84
C TYR A 82 16.25 18.08 -11.98
N GLU A 83 14.98 17.85 -12.26
CA GLU A 83 14.05 18.93 -12.59
C GLU A 83 13.36 19.54 -11.36
N THR A 84 13.03 18.73 -10.36
CA THR A 84 12.12 19.15 -9.28
C THR A 84 12.85 19.37 -7.96
N THR A 85 13.10 20.65 -7.63
CA THR A 85 13.80 21.06 -6.39
C THR A 85 13.21 20.46 -5.11
N ILE A 86 11.88 20.35 -4.97
CA ILE A 86 11.29 19.78 -3.74
C ILE A 86 11.59 18.29 -3.54
N LEU A 87 11.77 17.52 -4.61
CA LEU A 87 12.11 16.11 -4.49
C LEU A 87 13.57 15.96 -4.05
N ARG A 88 14.46 16.82 -4.55
CA ARG A 88 15.85 16.92 -4.07
C ARG A 88 15.93 17.34 -2.61
N GLN A 89 15.21 18.39 -2.23
CA GLN A 89 15.19 18.88 -0.85
C GLN A 89 14.64 17.82 0.11
N PHE A 90 13.53 17.17 -0.25
CA PHE A 90 12.99 16.08 0.55
C PHE A 90 13.99 14.94 0.70
N SER A 91 14.63 14.49 -0.39
CA SER A 91 15.64 13.42 -0.34
C SER A 91 16.98 13.81 0.28
N GLY A 92 17.24 15.10 0.52
CA GLY A 92 18.53 15.60 1.01
C GLY A 92 19.65 15.59 -0.02
N LEU A 93 19.33 15.42 -1.30
CA LEU A 93 20.28 15.35 -2.41
C LEU A 93 20.59 16.74 -3.00
N SER A 94 21.75 16.88 -3.66
CA SER A 94 22.15 18.08 -4.42
C SER A 94 22.40 17.72 -5.88
N LEU A 95 22.35 18.73 -6.77
CA LEU A 95 22.59 18.54 -8.20
C LEU A 95 24.01 18.03 -8.53
N GLU A 96 24.97 18.23 -7.62
CA GLU A 96 26.33 17.68 -7.75
C GLU A 96 26.35 16.15 -7.75
N ARG A 97 25.33 15.53 -7.13
CA ARG A 97 25.30 14.09 -6.92
C ARG A 97 23.86 13.57 -6.82
N ILE A 98 23.28 13.27 -7.98
CA ILE A 98 21.98 12.59 -8.12
C ILE A 98 22.21 11.09 -8.41
N PRO A 99 21.46 10.15 -7.80
CA PRO A 99 21.54 8.74 -8.15
C PRO A 99 20.92 8.53 -9.53
N ASP A 100 21.65 7.81 -10.39
CA ASP A 100 21.14 7.40 -11.70
C ASP A 100 20.09 6.27 -11.58
N GLU A 101 19.40 5.97 -12.68
CA GLU A 101 18.39 4.92 -12.76
C GLU A 101 18.90 3.56 -12.26
N THR A 102 20.18 3.26 -12.50
CA THR A 102 20.81 1.99 -12.11
C THR A 102 21.04 1.94 -10.60
N THR A 103 21.42 3.06 -9.99
CA THR A 103 21.56 3.20 -8.54
C THR A 103 20.21 3.04 -7.83
N ILE A 104 19.17 3.67 -8.36
CA ILE A 104 17.79 3.55 -7.85
C ILE A 104 17.29 2.10 -7.98
N LEU A 105 17.51 1.49 -9.15
CA LEU A 105 17.21 0.07 -9.41
C LEU A 105 17.91 -0.86 -8.42
N ASN A 106 19.19 -0.63 -8.14
CA ASN A 106 19.98 -1.46 -7.23
C ASN A 106 19.47 -1.37 -5.79
N PHE A 107 19.03 -0.19 -5.34
CA PHE A 107 18.37 -0.06 -4.04
C PHE A 107 17.08 -0.86 -3.97
N ARG A 108 16.23 -0.74 -5.00
CA ARG A 108 15.00 -1.55 -5.08
C ARG A 108 15.29 -3.05 -5.08
N ARG A 109 16.29 -3.51 -5.84
CA ARG A 109 16.72 -4.91 -5.86
C ARG A 109 17.24 -5.38 -4.50
N LEU A 110 17.90 -4.52 -3.73
CA LEU A 110 18.31 -4.83 -2.36
C LEU A 110 17.08 -5.10 -1.48
N LEU A 111 16.06 -4.25 -1.55
CA LEU A 111 14.81 -4.48 -0.82
C LEU A 111 14.11 -5.77 -1.25
N GLU A 112 14.08 -6.05 -2.56
CA GLU A 112 13.49 -7.28 -3.12
C GLU A 112 14.27 -8.54 -2.67
N LYS A 113 15.61 -8.53 -2.77
CA LYS A 113 16.48 -9.66 -2.43
C LYS A 113 16.37 -10.07 -0.97
N HIS A 114 16.15 -9.10 -0.08
CA HIS A 114 16.04 -9.31 1.36
C HIS A 114 14.59 -9.33 1.84
N GLU A 115 13.61 -9.39 0.92
CA GLU A 115 12.18 -9.51 1.21
C GLU A 115 11.64 -8.44 2.19
N LEU A 116 12.20 -7.23 2.16
CA LEU A 116 11.99 -6.22 3.20
C LEU A 116 10.62 -5.55 3.16
N ALA A 117 9.79 -5.81 2.13
CA ALA A 117 8.48 -5.19 1.99
C ALA A 117 7.54 -5.54 3.16
N THR A 118 7.52 -6.80 3.59
CA THR A 118 6.71 -7.24 4.74
C THR A 118 7.24 -6.63 6.05
N GLY A 119 8.56 -6.51 6.17
CA GLY A 119 9.20 -5.79 7.27
C GLY A 119 8.81 -4.30 7.31
N ILE A 120 8.75 -3.62 6.17
CA ILE A 120 8.31 -2.21 6.07
C ILE A 120 6.87 -2.08 6.56
N LEU A 121 5.98 -2.97 6.13
CA LEU A 121 4.59 -3.00 6.60
C LEU A 121 4.53 -3.25 8.11
N GLY A 122 5.32 -4.20 8.64
CA GLY A 122 5.39 -4.50 10.07
C GLY A 122 5.87 -3.31 10.91
N VAL A 123 6.94 -2.63 10.50
CA VAL A 123 7.46 -1.43 11.18
C VAL A 123 6.42 -0.31 11.20
N ILE A 124 5.75 -0.06 10.07
CA ILE A 124 4.71 0.96 9.99
C ILE A 124 3.51 0.60 10.86
N ASN A 125 3.05 -0.66 10.83
CA ASN A 125 1.90 -1.09 11.62
C ASN A 125 2.21 -1.06 13.12
N GLY A 126 3.41 -1.46 13.54
CA GLY A 126 3.85 -1.31 14.93
C GLY A 126 3.86 0.17 15.36
N TYR A 127 4.46 1.04 14.54
CA TYR A 127 4.48 2.49 14.80
C TYR A 127 3.09 3.13 14.95
N LEU A 128 2.13 2.68 14.13
CA LEU A 128 0.73 3.12 14.20
C LEU A 128 0.02 2.52 15.43
N GLY A 129 0.28 1.25 15.74
CA GLY A 129 -0.23 0.57 16.94
C GLY A 129 0.16 1.26 18.23
N ASP A 130 1.45 1.63 18.36
CA ASP A 130 1.97 2.39 19.51
C ASP A 130 1.29 3.75 19.72
N ARG A 131 0.61 4.27 18.69
CA ARG A 131 -0.14 5.54 18.71
C ARG A 131 -1.65 5.36 18.83
N GLY A 132 -2.09 4.19 19.25
CA GLY A 132 -3.51 3.88 19.45
C GLY A 132 -4.29 3.71 18.14
N LEU A 133 -3.62 3.70 16.99
CA LEU A 133 -4.19 3.32 15.70
C LEU A 133 -4.05 1.80 15.48
N SER A 134 -4.13 1.05 16.58
CA SER A 134 -3.92 -0.38 16.65
C SER A 134 -4.97 -1.15 15.88
N LEU A 135 -4.50 -2.29 15.38
CA LEU A 135 -5.29 -3.37 14.80
C LEU A 135 -6.10 -4.00 15.94
N ARG A 136 -7.42 -3.80 15.94
CA ARG A 136 -8.36 -4.36 16.91
C ARG A 136 -8.87 -5.72 16.40
N GLN A 137 -9.68 -6.38 17.22
CA GLN A 137 -10.18 -7.73 16.97
C GLN A 137 -11.10 -7.87 15.74
N GLY A 138 -11.45 -6.79 15.04
CA GLY A 138 -12.29 -6.86 13.84
C GLY A 138 -11.46 -6.75 12.55
N THR A 139 -11.63 -7.70 11.63
CA THR A 139 -10.96 -7.68 10.32
C THR A 139 -11.94 -7.59 9.14
N LEU A 140 -11.72 -6.63 8.25
CA LEU A 140 -12.32 -6.53 6.93
C LEU A 140 -11.44 -7.28 5.92
N VAL A 141 -12.06 -8.17 5.17
CA VAL A 141 -11.41 -8.90 4.08
C VAL A 141 -11.98 -8.43 2.75
N ASP A 142 -11.07 -8.02 1.85
CA ASP A 142 -11.42 -7.62 0.50
C ASP A 142 -10.25 -7.81 -0.46
N ALA A 143 -10.54 -7.81 -1.76
CA ALA A 143 -9.53 -7.99 -2.79
C ALA A 143 -9.75 -7.04 -3.96
N THR A 144 -8.64 -6.61 -4.57
CA THR A 144 -8.69 -5.74 -5.75
C THR A 144 -7.86 -6.29 -6.89
N LEU A 145 -8.47 -6.35 -8.08
CA LEU A 145 -7.77 -6.69 -9.31
C LEU A 145 -6.84 -5.55 -9.71
N ILE A 146 -5.62 -5.92 -10.07
CA ILE A 146 -4.60 -5.04 -10.64
C ILE A 146 -4.21 -5.58 -12.01
N HIS A 147 -4.34 -4.74 -13.03
CA HIS A 147 -4.08 -5.14 -14.41
C HIS A 147 -2.60 -5.38 -14.66
N ALA A 148 -2.31 -6.42 -15.44
CA ALA A 148 -1.01 -6.60 -16.07
C ALA A 148 -1.07 -6.27 -17.57
N PRO A 149 0.04 -5.80 -18.16
CA PRO A 149 0.16 -5.73 -19.61
C PRO A 149 -0.10 -7.10 -20.24
N SER A 150 -1.10 -7.18 -21.12
CA SER A 150 -1.43 -8.40 -21.88
C SER A 150 -0.64 -8.54 -23.18
N SER A 151 0.28 -7.60 -23.43
CA SER A 151 1.09 -7.53 -24.65
C SER A 151 2.05 -8.73 -24.73
N THR A 152 2.10 -9.34 -25.91
CA THR A 152 3.09 -10.36 -26.28
C THR A 152 4.22 -9.79 -27.13
N LYS A 153 4.26 -8.45 -27.34
CA LYS A 153 5.30 -7.77 -28.11
C LYS A 153 6.61 -7.67 -27.30
N ASN A 154 7.24 -8.82 -27.07
CA ASN A 154 8.55 -8.97 -26.46
C ASN A 154 9.31 -10.10 -27.19
N LYS A 155 10.61 -10.25 -26.89
CA LYS A 155 11.48 -11.25 -27.54
C LYS A 155 10.90 -12.67 -27.51
N ASP A 156 10.19 -13.02 -26.43
CA ASP A 156 9.66 -14.37 -26.21
C ASP A 156 8.25 -14.57 -26.80
N GLY A 157 7.61 -13.51 -27.31
CA GLY A 157 6.24 -13.59 -27.85
C GLY A 157 5.16 -13.95 -26.82
N LYS A 158 5.45 -13.84 -25.51
CA LYS A 158 4.60 -14.39 -24.44
C LYS A 158 4.18 -13.33 -23.42
N ARG A 159 3.01 -13.54 -22.81
CA ARG A 159 2.59 -12.74 -21.64
C ARG A 159 3.46 -13.10 -20.42
N ASP A 160 3.30 -12.33 -19.35
CA ASP A 160 3.86 -12.71 -18.06
C ASP A 160 3.27 -14.08 -17.62
N PRO A 161 4.09 -15.13 -17.42
CA PRO A 161 3.61 -16.46 -17.08
C PRO A 161 3.02 -16.56 -15.67
N GLU A 162 3.35 -15.63 -14.76
CA GLU A 162 2.83 -15.61 -13.38
C GLU A 162 1.54 -14.80 -13.25
N MET A 163 1.08 -14.17 -14.33
CA MET A 163 -0.18 -13.43 -14.39
C MET A 163 -1.22 -14.27 -15.12
N HIS A 164 -2.46 -14.28 -14.61
CA HIS A 164 -3.55 -15.05 -15.20
C HIS A 164 -4.81 -14.22 -15.39
N GLN A 165 -5.74 -14.75 -16.18
CA GLN A 165 -7.00 -14.11 -16.47
C GLN A 165 -8.12 -14.57 -15.52
N THR A 166 -9.02 -13.65 -15.19
CA THR A 166 -10.26 -13.94 -14.47
C THR A 166 -11.41 -13.14 -15.09
N LYS A 167 -12.65 -13.56 -14.81
CA LYS A 167 -13.86 -12.90 -15.29
C LYS A 167 -14.59 -12.29 -14.11
N LYS A 168 -14.77 -10.97 -14.11
CA LYS A 168 -15.60 -10.26 -13.12
C LYS A 168 -16.78 -9.62 -13.84
N GLY A 169 -17.99 -10.11 -13.54
CA GLY A 169 -19.19 -9.78 -14.31
C GLY A 169 -19.03 -10.26 -15.76
N ASN A 170 -19.19 -9.34 -16.72
CA ASN A 170 -19.00 -9.63 -18.15
C ASN A 170 -17.61 -9.25 -18.69
N GLN A 171 -16.72 -8.73 -17.84
CA GLN A 171 -15.41 -8.24 -18.25
C GLN A 171 -14.31 -9.24 -17.86
N TYR A 172 -13.36 -9.46 -18.78
CA TYR A 172 -12.14 -10.22 -18.51
C TYR A 172 -11.02 -9.30 -18.04
N TYR A 173 -10.25 -9.79 -17.08
CA TYR A 173 -9.13 -9.10 -16.45
C TYR A 173 -7.92 -10.01 -16.48
N PHE A 174 -6.78 -9.51 -16.96
CA PHE A 174 -5.49 -10.21 -16.91
C PHE A 174 -4.58 -9.49 -15.91
N GLY A 175 -4.02 -10.22 -14.95
CA GLY A 175 -3.09 -9.68 -13.98
C GLY A 175 -3.07 -10.41 -12.65
N ALA A 176 -3.01 -9.63 -11.57
CA ALA A 176 -2.93 -10.10 -10.20
C ALA A 176 -4.16 -9.66 -9.40
N ASN A 177 -4.39 -10.32 -8.27
CA ASN A 177 -5.33 -9.92 -7.25
C ASN A 177 -4.57 -9.59 -5.97
N ALA A 178 -4.80 -8.41 -5.41
CA ALA A 178 -4.25 -7.99 -4.13
C ALA A 178 -5.34 -8.13 -3.07
N HIS A 179 -5.19 -9.13 -2.21
CA HIS A 179 -6.08 -9.43 -1.10
C HIS A 179 -5.54 -8.76 0.16
N ILE A 180 -6.41 -8.14 0.95
CA ILE A 180 -6.02 -7.45 2.18
C ILE A 180 -6.91 -7.84 3.36
N GLY A 181 -6.28 -7.92 4.52
CA GLY A 181 -6.93 -7.85 5.83
C GLY A 181 -6.71 -6.44 6.38
N ALA A 182 -7.79 -5.74 6.70
CA ALA A 182 -7.75 -4.41 7.27
C ALA A 182 -8.54 -4.35 8.58
N ASP A 183 -8.09 -3.53 9.52
CA ASP A 183 -8.80 -3.27 10.77
C ASP A 183 -10.18 -2.64 10.51
N ASP A 184 -11.22 -3.15 11.16
CA ASP A 184 -12.61 -2.73 10.90
C ASP A 184 -12.97 -1.34 11.45
N GLU A 185 -12.15 -0.82 12.36
CA GLU A 185 -12.35 0.50 12.94
C GLU A 185 -11.65 1.59 12.12
N SER A 186 -10.35 1.45 11.94
CA SER A 186 -9.45 2.40 11.28
C SER A 186 -9.40 2.23 9.76
N GLY A 187 -9.69 1.03 9.24
CA GLY A 187 -9.51 0.69 7.83
C GLY A 187 -8.04 0.52 7.41
N LEU A 188 -7.10 0.47 8.36
CA LEU A 188 -5.68 0.30 8.10
C LEU A 188 -5.35 -1.17 7.81
N VAL A 189 -4.50 -1.39 6.81
CA VAL A 189 -4.15 -2.72 6.31
C VAL A 189 -3.12 -3.39 7.21
N HIS A 190 -3.41 -4.58 7.72
CA HIS A 190 -2.46 -5.37 8.51
C HIS A 190 -1.83 -6.51 7.73
N SER A 191 -2.59 -7.11 6.81
CA SER A 191 -2.17 -8.26 6.03
C SER A 191 -2.39 -8.03 4.56
N VAL A 192 -1.44 -8.45 3.73
CA VAL A 192 -1.49 -8.34 2.27
C VAL A 192 -1.03 -9.66 1.67
N VAL A 193 -1.84 -10.21 0.76
CA VAL A 193 -1.47 -11.36 -0.07
C VAL A 193 -1.71 -10.99 -1.52
N VAL A 194 -0.75 -11.30 -2.39
CA VAL A 194 -0.90 -11.07 -3.83
C VAL A 194 -0.83 -12.41 -4.55
N THR A 195 -1.80 -12.64 -5.43
CA THR A 195 -1.89 -13.86 -6.23
C THR A 195 -2.11 -13.49 -7.69
N ALA A 196 -1.99 -14.47 -8.59
CA ALA A 196 -2.56 -14.34 -9.91
C ALA A 196 -4.09 -14.14 -9.83
N ALA A 197 -4.67 -13.44 -10.81
CA ALA A 197 -6.07 -13.02 -10.75
C ALA A 197 -7.11 -14.17 -10.78
N ASN A 198 -6.72 -15.36 -11.21
CA ASN A 198 -7.59 -16.55 -11.26
C ASN A 198 -7.73 -17.27 -9.90
N VAL A 199 -6.89 -16.95 -8.91
CA VAL A 199 -6.95 -17.57 -7.58
C VAL A 199 -8.18 -17.03 -6.84
N ALA A 200 -8.98 -17.94 -6.28
CA ALA A 200 -10.23 -17.58 -5.62
C ALA A 200 -9.99 -16.88 -4.27
N ASP A 201 -10.57 -15.69 -4.09
CA ASP A 201 -10.38 -14.82 -2.93
C ASP A 201 -10.64 -15.53 -1.59
N VAL A 202 -11.69 -16.37 -1.55
CA VAL A 202 -12.08 -17.15 -0.36
C VAL A 202 -10.97 -18.07 0.16
N THR A 203 -10.01 -18.47 -0.69
CA THR A 203 -8.90 -19.35 -0.32
C THR A 203 -7.74 -18.61 0.37
N GLN A 204 -7.72 -17.28 0.30
CA GLN A 204 -6.63 -16.48 0.87
C GLN A 204 -6.97 -15.93 2.26
N VAL A 205 -8.22 -16.05 2.72
CA VAL A 205 -8.69 -15.45 3.98
C VAL A 205 -7.85 -15.86 5.17
N ALA A 206 -7.47 -17.13 5.30
CA ALA A 206 -6.64 -17.59 6.43
C ALA A 206 -5.30 -16.86 6.56
N LYS A 207 -4.72 -16.39 5.46
CA LYS A 207 -3.47 -15.62 5.43
C LYS A 207 -3.66 -14.13 5.68
N LEU A 208 -4.91 -13.66 5.66
CA LEU A 208 -5.27 -12.26 5.90
C LEU A 208 -5.71 -12.00 7.34
N LEU A 209 -5.68 -13.03 8.19
CA LEU A 209 -6.05 -12.96 9.58
C LEU A 209 -4.80 -13.07 10.45
N HIS A 210 -4.71 -12.25 11.49
CA HIS A 210 -3.65 -12.27 12.51
C HIS A 210 -3.95 -13.25 13.66
N GLY A 211 -5.17 -13.80 13.73
CA GLY A 211 -5.54 -14.86 14.68
C GLY A 211 -6.18 -14.38 15.98
N GLU A 212 -6.22 -13.07 16.21
CA GLU A 212 -6.86 -12.45 17.39
C GLU A 212 -8.25 -11.90 17.07
N GLU A 213 -8.80 -12.23 15.89
CA GLU A 213 -10.08 -11.70 15.47
C GLU A 213 -11.25 -12.25 16.31
N ASN A 214 -12.21 -11.38 16.61
CA ASN A 214 -13.52 -11.75 17.12
C ASN A 214 -14.60 -11.65 16.02
N VAL A 215 -14.38 -10.84 14.99
CA VAL A 215 -15.29 -10.61 13.86
C VAL A 215 -14.50 -10.52 12.55
N VAL A 216 -15.00 -11.19 11.51
CA VAL A 216 -14.48 -11.04 10.14
C VAL A 216 -15.60 -10.62 9.20
N CYS A 217 -15.44 -9.48 8.55
CA CYS A 217 -16.40 -8.92 7.61
C CYS A 217 -15.91 -9.09 6.16
N ALA A 218 -16.70 -9.72 5.31
CA ALA A 218 -16.32 -9.95 3.91
C ALA A 218 -17.52 -9.84 2.95
N ASP A 219 -17.22 -9.79 1.66
CA ASP A 219 -18.19 -9.57 0.59
C ASP A 219 -18.90 -10.88 0.22
N ALA A 220 -19.93 -10.81 -0.61
CA ALA A 220 -20.71 -11.99 -0.98
C ALA A 220 -19.92 -13.03 -1.82
N GLY A 221 -18.77 -12.66 -2.35
CA GLY A 221 -17.79 -13.56 -2.98
C GLY A 221 -17.09 -14.49 -1.99
N TYR A 222 -17.05 -14.13 -0.70
CA TYR A 222 -16.48 -14.95 0.38
C TYR A 222 -17.49 -15.89 1.05
N THR A 223 -18.66 -16.10 0.44
CA THR A 223 -19.68 -17.02 0.96
C THR A 223 -19.10 -18.42 1.16
N GLY A 224 -19.24 -18.98 2.36
CA GLY A 224 -18.77 -20.33 2.69
C GLY A 224 -17.34 -20.39 3.24
N VAL A 225 -16.68 -19.24 3.44
CA VAL A 225 -15.35 -19.17 4.07
C VAL A 225 -15.33 -19.85 5.43
N GLU A 226 -16.40 -19.70 6.21
CA GLU A 226 -16.52 -20.23 7.57
C GLU A 226 -16.51 -21.77 7.62
N LYS A 227 -16.75 -22.43 6.48
CA LYS A 227 -16.82 -23.89 6.36
C LYS A 227 -15.51 -24.52 5.89
N ARG A 228 -14.51 -23.72 5.54
CA ARG A 228 -13.21 -24.23 5.07
C ARG A 228 -12.41 -24.80 6.24
N GLU A 229 -11.64 -25.86 5.97
CA GLU A 229 -10.81 -26.55 6.96
C GLU A 229 -9.81 -25.61 7.66
N GLU A 230 -9.26 -24.64 6.92
CA GLU A 230 -8.31 -23.62 7.44
C GLU A 230 -8.92 -22.74 8.56
N HIS A 231 -10.25 -22.75 8.69
CA HIS A 231 -11.01 -21.98 9.66
C HIS A 231 -11.73 -22.87 10.69
N ALA A 232 -11.53 -24.18 10.64
CA ALA A 232 -12.09 -25.11 11.63
C ALA A 232 -11.61 -24.73 13.04
N GLY A 233 -12.55 -24.62 13.98
CA GLY A 233 -12.25 -24.27 15.38
C GLY A 233 -11.95 -22.78 15.63
N ARG A 234 -11.94 -21.91 14.61
CA ARG A 234 -11.78 -20.47 14.82
C ARG A 234 -13.02 -19.87 15.50
N LYS A 235 -12.81 -19.24 16.65
CA LYS A 235 -13.87 -18.58 17.43
C LYS A 235 -14.12 -17.15 16.94
N VAL A 236 -14.64 -17.03 15.72
CA VAL A 236 -14.86 -15.75 15.03
C VAL A 236 -16.31 -15.64 14.56
N ILE A 237 -16.88 -14.44 14.65
CA ILE A 237 -18.18 -14.12 14.04
C ILE A 237 -17.96 -13.73 12.58
N TRP A 238 -18.48 -14.55 11.67
CA TRP A 238 -18.41 -14.28 10.23
C TRP A 238 -19.56 -13.39 9.77
N GLN A 239 -19.24 -12.15 9.37
CA GLN A 239 -20.15 -11.16 8.82
C GLN A 239 -20.01 -11.09 7.29
N ILE A 240 -20.43 -12.16 6.62
CA ILE A 240 -20.43 -12.22 5.15
C ILE A 240 -21.68 -11.53 4.61
N ALA A 241 -21.49 -10.66 3.60
CA ALA A 241 -22.59 -9.98 2.94
C ALA A 241 -23.51 -10.97 2.21
N ALA A 242 -24.80 -10.84 2.40
CA ALA A 242 -25.79 -11.66 1.70
C ALA A 242 -25.97 -11.17 0.25
N ARG A 243 -26.06 -12.10 -0.70
CA ARG A 243 -26.41 -11.77 -2.09
C ARG A 243 -27.85 -11.24 -2.14
N ARG A 244 -28.06 -10.13 -2.85
CA ARG A 244 -29.39 -9.50 -2.96
C ARG A 244 -30.50 -10.46 -3.43
N SER A 245 -30.16 -11.44 -4.25
CA SER A 245 -31.09 -12.48 -4.72
C SER A 245 -31.66 -13.35 -3.59
N THR A 246 -30.93 -13.56 -2.49
CA THR A 246 -31.36 -14.50 -1.43
C THR A 246 -32.55 -13.99 -0.63
N TYR A 247 -32.68 -12.67 -0.46
CA TYR A 247 -33.74 -12.06 0.33
C TYR A 247 -34.76 -11.26 -0.50
N ASN A 248 -34.51 -11.00 -1.79
CA ASN A 248 -35.49 -10.39 -2.69
C ASN A 248 -36.82 -11.19 -2.77
N LYS A 249 -36.76 -12.52 -2.56
CA LYS A 249 -37.94 -13.41 -2.55
C LYS A 249 -39.00 -13.05 -1.50
N HIS A 250 -38.62 -12.36 -0.42
CA HIS A 250 -39.55 -11.96 0.63
C HIS A 250 -40.43 -10.76 0.26
N GLY A 251 -40.22 -10.13 -0.91
CA GLY A 251 -40.97 -8.97 -1.38
C GLY A 251 -40.59 -7.67 -0.65
N LYS A 252 -40.43 -6.56 -1.40
CA LYS A 252 -39.87 -5.29 -0.86
C LYS A 252 -40.68 -4.67 0.29
N ARG A 253 -41.99 -4.99 0.38
CA ARG A 253 -42.90 -4.46 1.40
C ARG A 253 -42.84 -5.25 2.72
N SER A 254 -42.34 -6.48 2.73
CA SER A 254 -42.34 -7.32 3.92
C SER A 254 -41.41 -6.80 5.01
N ILE A 255 -41.77 -7.07 6.26
CA ILE A 255 -40.97 -6.71 7.44
C ILE A 255 -39.61 -7.42 7.39
N LEU A 256 -39.60 -8.70 7.02
CA LEU A 256 -38.38 -9.51 6.91
C LEU A 256 -37.40 -8.93 5.87
N TYR A 257 -37.89 -8.53 4.68
CA TYR A 257 -37.04 -7.86 3.69
C TYR A 257 -36.42 -6.57 4.23
N LYS A 258 -37.22 -5.74 4.90
CA LYS A 258 -36.76 -4.46 5.46
C LYS A 258 -35.74 -4.69 6.57
N ALA A 259 -35.91 -5.70 7.41
CA ALA A 259 -34.98 -6.08 8.48
C ALA A 259 -33.64 -6.54 7.89
N ILE A 260 -33.65 -7.51 6.97
CA ILE A 260 -32.43 -8.00 6.30
C ILE A 260 -31.71 -6.84 5.61
N ARG A 261 -32.44 -5.97 4.90
CA ARG A 261 -31.84 -4.81 4.23
C ARG A 261 -31.15 -3.84 5.22
N LYS A 262 -31.69 -3.65 6.43
CA LYS A 262 -31.03 -2.85 7.47
C LYS A 262 -29.72 -3.49 7.94
N ILE A 263 -29.73 -4.81 8.16
CA ILE A 263 -28.53 -5.56 8.55
C ILE A 263 -27.46 -5.48 7.46
N GLU A 264 -27.82 -5.77 6.21
CA GLU A 264 -26.88 -5.72 5.07
C GLU A 264 -26.36 -4.29 4.81
N LYS A 265 -27.18 -3.26 5.09
CA LYS A 265 -26.70 -1.87 5.05
C LYS A 265 -25.65 -1.60 6.13
N ALA A 266 -25.85 -2.09 7.36
CA ALA A 266 -24.88 -1.96 8.44
C ALA A 266 -23.56 -2.68 8.11
N LYS A 267 -23.61 -3.92 7.61
CA LYS A 267 -22.43 -4.66 7.12
C LYS A 267 -21.69 -3.89 6.03
N ALA A 268 -22.42 -3.31 5.07
CA ALA A 268 -21.82 -2.53 3.99
C ALA A 268 -21.14 -1.25 4.49
N GLN A 269 -21.71 -0.58 5.50
CA GLN A 269 -21.10 0.62 6.11
C GLN A 269 -19.76 0.31 6.79
N VAL A 270 -19.69 -0.82 7.51
CA VAL A 270 -18.44 -1.29 8.12
C VAL A 270 -17.42 -1.65 7.03
N ARG A 271 -17.83 -2.44 6.04
CA ARG A 271 -16.97 -2.84 4.91
C ARG A 271 -16.43 -1.68 4.09
N ALA A 272 -17.18 -0.59 3.92
CA ALA A 272 -16.77 0.53 3.06
C ALA A 272 -15.38 1.11 3.43
N LYS A 273 -14.93 0.93 4.68
CA LYS A 273 -13.60 1.36 5.12
C LYS A 273 -12.45 0.66 4.38
N VAL A 274 -12.61 -0.62 4.02
CA VAL A 274 -11.59 -1.38 3.27
C VAL A 274 -11.38 -0.87 1.84
N GLU A 275 -12.32 -0.05 1.32
CA GLU A 275 -12.18 0.59 0.02
C GLU A 275 -11.16 1.75 0.04
N HIS A 276 -10.87 2.33 1.21
CA HIS A 276 -10.00 3.49 1.34
C HIS A 276 -8.54 3.20 0.96
N PRO A 277 -7.88 2.13 1.46
CA PRO A 277 -6.53 1.78 1.01
C PRO A 277 -6.43 1.59 -0.50
N PHE A 278 -7.40 0.89 -1.11
CA PHE A 278 -7.44 0.71 -2.56
C PHE A 278 -7.59 2.03 -3.31
N ARG A 279 -8.46 2.93 -2.82
CA ARG A 279 -8.63 4.27 -3.40
C ARG A 279 -7.32 5.05 -3.32
N VAL A 280 -6.63 5.05 -2.18
CA VAL A 280 -5.35 5.75 -2.00
C VAL A 280 -4.33 5.25 -3.01
N ILE A 281 -4.13 3.94 -3.09
CA ILE A 281 -3.17 3.34 -4.01
C ILE A 281 -3.52 3.66 -5.48
N LYS A 282 -4.78 3.52 -5.87
CA LYS A 282 -5.19 3.72 -7.27
C LYS A 282 -5.27 5.19 -7.68
N ARG A 283 -5.77 6.07 -6.81
CA ARG A 283 -6.11 7.47 -7.15
C ARG A 283 -5.13 8.49 -6.60
N GLN A 284 -4.56 8.27 -5.42
CA GLN A 284 -3.59 9.20 -4.84
C GLN A 284 -2.17 8.86 -5.28
N PHE A 285 -1.82 7.56 -5.32
CA PHE A 285 -0.50 7.09 -5.74
C PHE A 285 -0.42 6.72 -7.24
N GLY A 286 -1.56 6.66 -7.94
CA GLY A 286 -1.63 6.40 -9.38
C GLY A 286 -1.24 4.96 -9.77
N TYR A 287 -1.37 4.00 -8.85
CA TYR A 287 -1.05 2.60 -9.13
C TYR A 287 -2.26 1.86 -9.71
N GLU A 288 -2.41 1.91 -11.03
CA GLU A 288 -3.53 1.27 -11.75
C GLU A 288 -3.16 -0.06 -12.42
N LYS A 289 -1.86 -0.31 -12.64
CA LYS A 289 -1.32 -1.51 -13.29
C LYS A 289 -0.04 -1.97 -12.61
N VAL A 290 0.24 -3.27 -12.68
CA VAL A 290 1.51 -3.84 -12.23
C VAL A 290 2.66 -3.26 -13.06
N ARG A 291 3.81 -3.04 -12.43
CA ARG A 291 4.98 -2.42 -13.08
C ARG A 291 6.09 -3.40 -13.41
N PHE A 292 6.09 -4.54 -12.75
CA PHE A 292 7.15 -5.53 -12.88
C PHE A 292 6.64 -6.80 -13.54
N ARG A 293 7.58 -7.60 -14.07
CA ARG A 293 7.31 -8.99 -14.48
C ARG A 293 7.51 -9.91 -13.28
N GLY A 294 6.60 -10.86 -13.09
CA GLY A 294 6.58 -11.83 -12.00
C GLY A 294 5.83 -11.34 -10.76
N LEU A 295 5.25 -12.26 -10.01
CA LEU A 295 4.44 -11.97 -8.82
C LEU A 295 5.30 -11.47 -7.66
N ALA A 296 6.51 -11.99 -7.46
CA ALA A 296 7.34 -11.63 -6.31
C ALA A 296 7.60 -10.11 -6.21
N LYS A 297 8.04 -9.49 -7.32
CA LYS A 297 8.34 -8.04 -7.36
C LYS A 297 7.08 -7.19 -7.20
N ASN A 298 5.99 -7.61 -7.85
CA ASN A 298 4.72 -6.91 -7.72
C ASN A 298 4.13 -7.06 -6.32
N THR A 299 4.34 -8.19 -5.66
CA THR A 299 3.97 -8.41 -4.25
C THR A 299 4.74 -7.45 -3.36
N ALA A 300 6.07 -7.38 -3.49
CA ALA A 300 6.89 -6.45 -2.72
C ALA A 300 6.42 -5.00 -2.91
N GLN A 301 6.13 -4.59 -4.15
CA GLN A 301 5.61 -3.24 -4.41
C GLN A 301 4.23 -3.01 -3.79
N MET A 302 3.28 -3.93 -3.93
CA MET A 302 1.92 -3.78 -3.39
C MET A 302 1.93 -3.73 -1.86
N VAL A 303 2.73 -4.58 -1.21
CA VAL A 303 2.90 -4.55 0.26
C VAL A 303 3.41 -3.19 0.72
N THR A 304 4.46 -2.66 0.05
CA THR A 304 4.98 -1.30 0.34
C THR A 304 3.91 -0.23 0.09
N LEU A 305 3.15 -0.32 -0.99
CA LEU A 305 2.07 0.64 -1.29
C LEU A 305 0.98 0.63 -0.22
N PHE A 306 0.58 -0.54 0.30
CA PHE A 306 -0.37 -0.62 1.41
C PHE A 306 0.20 -0.05 2.70
N ALA A 307 1.46 -0.33 3.02
CA ALA A 307 2.13 0.26 4.18
C ALA A 307 2.16 1.81 4.09
N LEU A 308 2.49 2.35 2.91
CA LEU A 308 2.47 3.79 2.67
C LEU A 308 1.04 4.37 2.64
N SER A 309 0.05 3.59 2.22
CA SER A 309 -1.35 3.99 2.27
C SER A 309 -1.85 4.13 3.71
N ASN A 310 -1.39 3.27 4.63
CA ASN A 310 -1.71 3.38 6.04
C ASN A 310 -1.20 4.70 6.62
N LEU A 311 0.08 5.05 6.36
CA LEU A 311 0.63 6.34 6.78
C LEU A 311 -0.15 7.50 6.15
N TRP A 312 -0.48 7.41 4.85
CA TRP A 312 -1.27 8.45 4.19
C TRP A 312 -2.63 8.62 4.87
N MET A 313 -3.35 7.54 5.17
CA MET A 313 -4.67 7.59 5.82
C MET A 313 -4.58 8.13 7.24
N ALA A 314 -3.58 7.68 8.00
CA ALA A 314 -3.37 8.05 9.39
C ALA A 314 -2.74 9.44 9.58
N ARG A 315 -2.12 10.04 8.54
CA ARG A 315 -1.26 11.22 8.68
C ARG A 315 -1.91 12.38 9.44
N ARG A 316 -3.20 12.64 9.22
CA ARG A 316 -3.90 13.74 9.91
C ARG A 316 -4.03 13.50 11.40
N HIS A 317 -4.29 12.25 11.79
CA HIS A 317 -4.31 11.86 13.19
C HIS A 317 -2.90 11.98 13.78
N LEU A 318 -1.89 11.46 13.09
CA LEU A 318 -0.49 11.52 13.54
C LEU A 318 0.01 12.96 13.72
N LEU A 319 -0.33 13.87 12.81
CA LEU A 319 0.02 15.29 12.90
C LEU A 319 -0.74 15.99 14.03
N ALA A 320 -2.01 15.65 14.26
CA ALA A 320 -2.79 16.23 15.35
C ALA A 320 -2.31 15.76 16.73
N SER A 321 -1.94 14.48 16.86
CA SER A 321 -1.36 13.91 18.09
C SER A 321 0.06 14.40 18.37
N ALA A 322 0.76 14.93 17.36
CA ALA A 322 2.06 15.59 17.51
C ALA A 322 1.95 17.07 17.94
N GLY A 323 0.75 17.53 18.32
CA GLY A 323 0.32 18.90 18.64
C GLY A 323 1.38 19.98 18.88
N GLU A 324 1.18 21.09 18.14
CA GLU A 324 1.73 22.44 18.32
C GLU A 324 3.25 22.60 18.42
N VAL A 325 3.94 22.55 17.27
CA VAL A 325 5.05 23.49 17.09
C VAL A 325 4.42 24.82 16.68
N ARG A 326 4.08 25.65 17.68
CA ARG A 326 4.05 27.10 17.45
C ARG A 326 5.45 27.47 16.97
N VAL A 327 5.55 27.86 15.70
CA VAL A 327 6.72 28.60 15.21
C VAL A 327 6.72 29.96 15.86
#